data_AF-A0A6D2HZC6-F1
#
_entry.id   AF-A0A6D2HZC6-F1
#
_cell.length_a   1.000
_cell.length_b   1.000
_cell.length_c   1.000
_cell.angle_alpha   90.00
_cell.angle_beta   90.00
_cell.angle_gamma   90.00
#
_symmetry.space_group_name_H-M   'P 1'
#
loop_
_entity.id
_entity.type
_entity.pdbx_description
1 polymer ?
#
loop_
_entity_poly.entity_id
_entity_poly.type
_entity_poly.pdbx_seq_one_letter_code
_entity_poly.pdbx_strand_id
1 'polypeptide(L)'
;MMSSAGVNIVPVFHRNSDAIDIGDGKFRNIFKGCLRALNHQAMYFEGLNLVYGYAEYEKGVEILDSISSTYPLATIASAIFHVCLGECEKASTAFQVFNRVTGLGLTDARAQTFGGQFKSDLWWFAPDGYNDIPEYFQFPNDDFVQFPYCIFDNLYYHKCNNCYMFHLAKRVYEIVWFKEKQT
;
A
#
# COMPACT_ATOMS: atom_id res chain seq x y z
N MET A 1 -26.65 -3.97 18.78
CA MET A 1 -25.55 -3.52 17.89
C MET A 1 -25.49 -4.48 16.72
N MET A 2 -26.00 -4.08 15.56
CA MET A 2 -26.00 -4.93 14.37
C MET A 2 -24.63 -4.83 13.70
N SER A 3 -23.90 -5.95 13.68
CA SER A 3 -22.74 -6.13 12.81
C SER A 3 -23.26 -6.12 11.37
N SER A 4 -23.07 -5.01 10.65
CA SER A 4 -23.21 -5.03 9.19
C SER A 4 -22.01 -5.77 8.65
N ALA A 5 -22.20 -7.04 8.28
CA ALA A 5 -21.26 -7.70 7.38
C ALA A 5 -21.22 -6.86 6.10
N GLY A 6 -20.22 -5.98 6.01
CA GLY A 6 -20.02 -5.11 4.86
C GLY A 6 -19.88 -5.97 3.61
N VAL A 7 -20.35 -5.44 2.47
CA VAL A 7 -20.18 -6.10 1.17
C VAL A 7 -18.70 -6.43 0.98
N ASN A 8 -18.38 -7.72 0.82
CA ASN A 8 -17.02 -8.17 0.53
C ASN A 8 -16.74 -7.98 -0.96
N ILE A 9 -15.95 -6.96 -1.30
CA ILE A 9 -15.69 -6.59 -2.70
C ILE A 9 -14.38 -7.19 -3.25
N VAL A 10 -13.56 -7.80 -2.39
CA VAL A 10 -12.25 -8.39 -2.78
C VAL A 10 -12.38 -9.36 -3.97
N PRO A 11 -13.35 -10.30 -4.00
CA PRO A 11 -13.47 -11.24 -5.12
C PRO A 11 -13.86 -10.58 -6.44
N VAL A 12 -14.55 -9.43 -6.40
CA VAL A 12 -14.91 -8.67 -7.59
C VAL A 12 -13.67 -7.95 -8.12
N PHE A 13 -12.89 -7.38 -7.21
CA PHE A 13 -11.65 -6.67 -7.52
C PHE A 13 -10.61 -7.61 -8.16
N HIS A 14 -10.31 -8.76 -7.54
CA HIS A 14 -9.30 -9.70 -8.06
C HIS A 14 -9.73 -10.48 -9.30
N ARG A 15 -11.02 -10.48 -9.68
CA ARG A 15 -11.50 -11.19 -10.88
C ARG A 15 -11.69 -10.28 -12.08
N ASN A 16 -11.90 -8.98 -11.86
CA ASN A 16 -12.20 -8.04 -12.93
C ASN A 16 -11.98 -6.59 -12.43
N SER A 17 -10.71 -6.20 -12.24
CA SER A 17 -10.33 -4.82 -11.88
C SER A 17 -10.93 -3.80 -12.84
N ASP A 18 -10.97 -4.12 -14.14
CA ASP A 18 -11.56 -3.31 -15.21
C ASP A 18 -13.08 -3.08 -15.03
N ALA A 19 -13.77 -3.95 -14.30
CA ALA A 19 -15.20 -3.75 -14.01
C ALA A 19 -15.46 -2.73 -12.89
N ILE A 20 -14.40 -2.26 -12.23
CA ILE A 20 -14.40 -1.18 -11.23
C ILE A 20 -13.72 0.09 -11.79
N ASP A 21 -12.97 -0.02 -12.89
CA ASP A 21 -12.32 1.07 -13.62
C ASP A 21 -13.34 2.13 -14.13
N ILE A 22 -12.84 3.34 -14.37
CA ILE A 22 -13.63 4.53 -14.70
C ILE A 22 -14.24 4.39 -16.11
N GLY A 23 -15.49 3.91 -16.11
CA GLY A 23 -16.38 3.82 -17.27
C GLY A 23 -17.72 3.17 -16.89
N ASP A 24 -18.35 2.50 -17.86
CA ASP A 24 -19.55 1.64 -17.69
C ASP A 24 -19.22 0.26 -17.06
N GLY A 25 -18.13 0.19 -16.28
CA GLY A 25 -17.76 -1.00 -15.53
C GLY A 25 -18.96 -1.47 -14.71
N LYS A 26 -19.38 -2.73 -14.92
CA LYS A 26 -20.64 -3.27 -14.40
C LYS A 26 -20.77 -3.17 -12.87
N PHE A 27 -19.66 -2.97 -12.17
CA PHE A 27 -19.61 -2.84 -10.70
C PHE A 27 -19.30 -1.42 -10.20
N ARG A 28 -19.07 -0.42 -11.07
CA ARG A 28 -18.71 0.95 -10.64
C ARG A 28 -19.77 1.57 -9.72
N ASN A 29 -21.06 1.36 -10.00
CA ASN A 29 -22.15 1.87 -9.16
C ASN A 29 -22.19 1.21 -7.77
N ILE A 30 -21.93 -0.09 -7.71
CA ILE A 30 -21.84 -0.83 -6.43
C ILE A 30 -20.63 -0.35 -5.64
N PHE A 31 -19.49 -0.17 -6.30
CA PHE A 31 -18.27 0.36 -5.70
C PHE A 31 -18.46 1.77 -5.12
N LYS A 32 -19.07 2.69 -5.91
CA LYS A 32 -19.47 4.03 -5.42
C LYS A 32 -20.41 3.96 -4.21
N GLY A 33 -21.33 2.99 -4.20
CA GLY A 33 -22.18 2.71 -3.04
C GLY A 33 -21.38 2.30 -1.81
N CYS A 34 -20.39 1.43 -1.97
CA CYS A 34 -19.51 1.00 -0.89
C CYS A 34 -18.64 2.15 -0.35
N LEU A 35 -18.15 3.04 -1.22
CA LEU A 35 -17.41 4.24 -0.80
C LEU A 35 -18.30 5.18 0.03
N ARG A 36 -19.54 5.45 -0.40
CA ARG A 36 -20.50 6.25 0.39
C ARG A 36 -20.83 5.63 1.74
N ALA A 37 -20.76 4.31 1.84
CA ALA A 37 -20.97 3.56 3.08
C ALA A 37 -19.69 3.41 3.93
N LEU A 38 -18.59 4.06 3.55
CA LEU A 38 -17.29 3.98 4.24
C LEU A 38 -16.79 2.54 4.41
N ASN A 39 -17.02 1.69 3.41
CA ASN A 39 -16.50 0.34 3.41
C ASN A 39 -14.97 0.36 3.27
N HIS A 40 -14.24 -0.10 4.29
CA HIS A 40 -12.77 -0.03 4.33
C HIS A 40 -12.10 -0.77 3.16
N GLN A 41 -12.67 -1.86 2.66
CA GLN A 41 -12.10 -2.55 1.48
C GLN A 41 -12.23 -1.67 0.23
N ALA A 42 -13.38 -1.02 0.05
CA ALA A 42 -13.61 -0.11 -1.07
C ALA A 42 -12.68 1.10 -0.99
N MET A 43 -12.54 1.68 0.19
CA MET A 43 -11.62 2.80 0.43
C MET A 43 -10.17 2.40 0.20
N TYR A 44 -9.75 1.22 0.66
CA TYR A 44 -8.41 0.68 0.40
C TYR A 44 -8.14 0.57 -1.12
N PHE A 45 -9.02 -0.08 -1.88
CA PHE A 45 -8.82 -0.22 -3.33
C PHE A 45 -8.94 1.12 -4.08
N GLU A 46 -9.80 2.05 -3.65
CA GLU A 46 -9.84 3.40 -4.24
C GLU A 46 -8.54 4.16 -3.96
N GLY A 47 -7.99 4.04 -2.75
CA GLY A 47 -6.68 4.62 -2.42
C GLY A 47 -5.57 4.10 -3.33
N LEU A 48 -5.51 2.78 -3.55
CA LEU A 48 -4.56 2.18 -4.51
C LEU A 48 -4.79 2.69 -5.94
N ASN A 49 -6.05 2.77 -6.38
CA ASN A 49 -6.40 3.21 -7.73
C ASN A 49 -6.07 4.69 -7.97
N LEU A 50 -6.26 5.55 -6.97
CA LEU A 50 -5.88 6.96 -7.05
C LEU A 50 -4.37 7.13 -7.17
N VAL A 51 -3.60 6.44 -6.32
CA VAL A 51 -2.13 6.47 -6.37
C VAL A 51 -1.62 5.97 -7.71
N TYR A 52 -2.09 4.80 -8.16
CA TYR A 52 -1.51 4.14 -9.33
C TYR A 52 -2.21 4.51 -10.65
N GLY A 53 -3.53 4.30 -10.71
CA GLY A 53 -4.32 4.49 -11.93
C GLY A 53 -4.45 5.95 -12.38
N TYR A 54 -4.43 6.91 -11.43
CA TYR A 54 -4.62 8.34 -11.73
C TYR A 54 -3.45 9.24 -11.37
N ALA A 55 -2.38 8.70 -10.78
CA ALA A 55 -1.27 9.50 -10.24
C ALA A 55 -1.73 10.61 -9.28
N GLU A 56 -2.85 10.41 -8.58
CA GLU A 56 -3.38 11.29 -7.54
C GLU A 56 -2.85 10.84 -6.17
N TYR A 57 -1.52 10.90 -6.01
CA TYR A 57 -0.80 10.30 -4.88
C TYR A 57 -1.32 10.77 -3.52
N GLU A 58 -1.37 12.08 -3.30
CA GLU A 58 -1.73 12.65 -2.00
C GLU A 58 -3.16 12.27 -1.59
N LYS A 59 -4.11 12.31 -2.53
CA LYS A 59 -5.50 11.92 -2.26
C LYS A 59 -5.63 10.43 -1.99
N GLY A 60 -4.91 9.59 -2.74
CA GLY A 60 -4.92 8.15 -2.53
C GLY A 60 -4.36 7.77 -1.15
N VAL A 61 -3.26 8.41 -0.75
CA VAL A 61 -2.66 8.25 0.58
C VAL A 61 -3.58 8.78 1.68
N GLU A 62 -4.24 9.93 1.49
CA GLU A 62 -5.21 10.48 2.44
C GLU A 62 -6.36 9.49 2.74
N ILE A 63 -6.90 8.83 1.69
CA ILE A 63 -7.92 7.79 1.88
C ILE A 63 -7.37 6.62 2.69
N LEU A 64 -6.16 6.15 2.39
CA LEU A 64 -5.52 5.03 3.11
C LEU A 64 -5.25 5.38 4.57
N ASP A 65 -4.76 6.59 4.84
CA ASP A 65 -4.51 7.13 6.18
C ASP A 65 -5.79 7.15 7.01
N SER A 66 -6.91 7.56 6.41
CA SER A 66 -8.20 7.68 7.09
C SER A 66 -8.71 6.35 7.67
N ILE A 67 -8.31 5.21 7.09
CA ILE A 67 -8.70 3.87 7.55
C ILE A 67 -7.53 3.07 8.17
N SER A 68 -6.31 3.64 8.19
CA SER A 68 -5.07 2.98 8.64
C SER A 68 -5.11 2.48 10.09
N SER A 69 -5.91 3.11 10.95
CA SER A 69 -6.03 2.72 12.36
C SER A 69 -6.90 1.49 12.60
N THR A 70 -7.64 1.03 11.57
CA THR A 70 -8.61 -0.07 11.68
C THR A 70 -8.48 -1.11 10.57
N TYR A 71 -7.69 -0.84 9.54
CA TYR A 71 -7.50 -1.73 8.40
C TYR A 71 -5.99 -1.95 8.11
N PRO A 72 -5.39 -3.05 8.60
CA PRO A 72 -3.94 -3.30 8.49
C PRO A 72 -3.34 -3.19 7.08
N LEU A 73 -4.09 -3.61 6.05
CA LEU A 73 -3.64 -3.52 4.67
C LEU A 73 -3.53 -2.06 4.20
N ALA A 74 -4.44 -1.19 4.62
CA ALA A 74 -4.31 0.24 4.35
C ALA A 74 -3.16 0.85 5.13
N THR A 75 -2.89 0.40 6.36
CA THR A 75 -1.75 0.87 7.15
C THR A 75 -0.42 0.56 6.46
N ILE A 76 -0.24 -0.67 5.96
CA ILE A 76 1.01 -1.01 5.26
C ILE A 76 1.11 -0.29 3.92
N ALA A 77 0.01 -0.14 3.18
CA ALA A 77 0.01 0.61 1.92
C ALA A 77 0.35 2.09 2.15
N SER A 78 -0.28 2.74 3.14
CA SER A 78 0.02 4.11 3.56
C SER A 78 1.51 4.26 3.94
N ALA A 79 2.03 3.39 4.81
CA ALA A 79 3.43 3.45 5.22
C ALA A 79 4.37 3.39 4.02
N ILE A 80 4.14 2.45 3.11
CA ILE A 80 4.97 2.28 1.91
C ILE A 80 4.84 3.48 0.96
N PHE A 81 3.64 4.03 0.73
CA PHE A 81 3.49 5.20 -0.13
C PHE A 81 4.11 6.46 0.48
N HIS A 82 4.06 6.65 1.79
CA HIS A 82 4.82 7.73 2.44
C HIS A 82 6.33 7.57 2.24
N VAL A 83 6.86 6.34 2.27
CA VAL A 83 8.27 6.09 1.90
C VAL A 83 8.51 6.57 0.46
N CYS A 84 7.62 6.19 -0.46
CA CYS A 84 7.77 6.57 -1.85
C CYS A 84 7.62 8.09 -2.12
N LEU A 85 6.88 8.81 -1.27
CA LEU A 85 6.78 10.26 -1.30
C LEU A 85 7.98 10.98 -0.62
N GLY A 86 8.92 10.23 -0.04
CA GLY A 86 10.03 10.78 0.75
C GLY A 86 9.62 11.31 2.13
N GLU A 87 8.41 10.98 2.59
CA GLU A 87 7.85 11.45 3.87
C GLU A 87 8.23 10.49 5.01
N CYS A 88 9.54 10.37 5.29
CA CYS A 88 10.09 9.35 6.20
C CYS A 88 9.44 9.36 7.61
N GLU A 89 9.16 10.53 8.18
CA GLU A 89 8.50 10.64 9.49
C GLU A 89 7.06 10.09 9.49
N LYS A 90 6.30 10.37 8.42
CA LYS A 90 4.93 9.85 8.26
C LYS A 90 4.95 8.35 8.01
N ALA A 91 5.89 7.88 7.20
CA ALA A 91 6.08 6.45 6.97
C ALA A 91 6.40 5.70 8.27
N SER A 92 7.31 6.23 9.10
CA SER A 92 7.62 5.66 10.42
C SER A 92 6.40 5.64 11.34
N THR A 93 5.65 6.74 11.38
CA THR A 93 4.39 6.82 12.13
C THR A 93 3.39 5.76 11.67
N ALA A 94 3.20 5.58 10.36
CA ALA A 94 2.33 4.55 9.82
C ALA A 94 2.82 3.13 10.15
N PHE A 95 4.13 2.87 10.15
CA PHE A 95 4.68 1.59 10.62
C PHE A 95 4.41 1.33 12.12
N GLN A 96 4.44 2.38 12.95
CA GLN A 96 4.03 2.28 14.36
C GLN A 96 2.55 1.95 14.50
N VAL A 97 1.69 2.58 13.68
CA VAL A 97 0.27 2.24 13.61
C VAL A 97 0.08 0.79 13.20
N PHE A 98 0.84 0.29 12.21
CA PHE A 98 0.75 -1.09 11.77
C PHE A 98 1.06 -2.07 12.91
N ASN A 99 2.14 -1.81 13.66
CA ASN A 99 2.49 -2.61 14.83
C ASN A 99 1.37 -2.57 15.88
N ARG A 100 0.82 -1.39 16.19
CA ARG A 100 -0.28 -1.24 17.15
C ARG A 100 -1.55 -1.99 16.74
N VAL A 101 -1.94 -1.92 15.46
CA VAL A 101 -3.19 -2.51 14.97
C VAL A 101 -3.08 -4.03 14.80
N THR A 102 -1.89 -4.54 14.46
CA THR A 102 -1.68 -5.98 14.21
C THR A 102 -1.07 -6.73 15.39
N GLY A 103 -0.38 -6.04 16.30
CA GLY A 103 0.48 -6.64 17.32
C GLY A 103 1.78 -7.23 16.76
N LEU A 104 2.15 -6.91 15.52
CA LEU A 104 3.30 -7.49 14.82
C LEU A 104 4.42 -6.46 14.63
N GLY A 105 5.65 -6.85 14.96
CA GLY A 105 6.84 -6.10 14.56
C GLY A 105 7.09 -6.21 13.06
N LEU A 106 7.81 -5.24 12.49
CA LEU A 106 8.11 -5.19 11.05
C LEU A 106 8.96 -6.38 10.57
N THR A 107 9.74 -6.99 11.46
CA THR A 107 10.59 -8.16 11.18
C THR A 107 9.89 -9.49 11.48
N ASP A 108 8.62 -9.48 11.88
CA ASP A 108 7.82 -10.70 12.06
C ASP A 108 7.50 -11.30 10.69
N ALA A 109 7.66 -12.62 10.53
CA ALA A 109 7.33 -13.31 9.28
C ALA A 109 5.87 -13.10 8.87
N ARG A 110 4.96 -12.96 9.84
CA ARG A 110 3.53 -12.72 9.60
C ARG A 110 3.27 -11.33 9.04
N ALA A 111 4.09 -10.33 9.37
CA ALA A 111 3.97 -8.98 8.81
C ALA A 111 4.17 -8.99 7.29
N GLN A 112 4.99 -9.91 6.76
CA GLN A 112 5.19 -10.06 5.33
C GLN A 112 3.94 -10.50 4.57
N THR A 113 2.99 -11.16 5.23
CA THR A 113 1.75 -11.58 4.57
C THR A 113 0.93 -10.37 4.13
N PHE A 114 0.94 -9.28 4.92
CA PHE A 114 0.31 -8.01 4.56
C PHE A 114 1.03 -7.34 3.39
N GLY A 115 2.36 -7.30 3.41
CA GLY A 115 3.15 -6.77 2.30
C GLY A 115 2.98 -7.58 1.01
N GLY A 116 2.88 -8.90 1.12
CA GLY A 116 2.65 -9.80 0.01
C GLY A 116 1.26 -9.61 -0.60
N GLN A 117 0.23 -9.48 0.24
CA GLN A 117 -1.12 -9.17 -0.21
C GLN A 117 -1.20 -7.79 -0.87
N PHE A 118 -0.63 -6.75 -0.25
CA PHE A 118 -0.55 -5.41 -0.83
C PHE A 118 0.14 -5.42 -2.19
N LYS A 119 1.28 -6.10 -2.33
CA LYS A 119 1.97 -6.26 -3.61
C LYS A 119 1.09 -6.98 -4.65
N SER A 120 0.36 -8.01 -4.23
CA SER A 120 -0.58 -8.73 -5.10
C SER A 120 -1.76 -7.86 -5.52
N ASP A 121 -2.25 -6.98 -4.66
CA ASP A 121 -3.33 -6.05 -4.96
C ASP A 121 -2.86 -4.99 -5.95
N LEU A 122 -1.65 -4.44 -5.75
CA LEU A 122 -1.02 -3.49 -6.67
C LEU A 122 -0.80 -4.07 -8.07
N TRP A 123 -0.42 -5.34 -8.19
CA TRP A 123 -0.23 -6.01 -9.48
C TRP A 123 -1.44 -5.88 -10.41
N TRP A 124 -2.66 -5.86 -9.87
CA TRP A 124 -3.88 -5.72 -10.66
C TRP A 124 -4.08 -4.33 -11.26
N PHE A 125 -3.45 -3.31 -10.68
CA PHE A 125 -3.43 -1.96 -11.24
C PHE A 125 -2.24 -1.76 -12.18
N ALA A 126 -1.14 -2.47 -11.92
CA ALA A 126 0.19 -2.19 -12.44
C ALA A 126 0.84 -3.37 -13.21
N PRO A 127 0.29 -3.79 -14.36
CA PRO A 127 0.83 -4.93 -15.09
C PRO A 127 2.13 -4.60 -15.85
N ASP A 128 2.41 -3.33 -16.16
CA ASP A 128 3.46 -2.93 -17.08
C ASP A 128 4.69 -2.29 -16.39
N GLY A 129 5.82 -3.01 -16.47
CA GLY A 129 7.17 -2.46 -16.42
C GLY A 129 7.76 -2.12 -15.04
N TYR A 130 9.06 -2.33 -14.91
CA TYR A 130 9.86 -1.79 -13.81
C TYR A 130 10.60 -0.56 -14.31
N ASN A 131 10.52 0.53 -13.57
CA ASN A 131 11.34 1.70 -13.86
C ASN A 131 12.72 1.57 -13.21
N ASP A 132 13.71 2.27 -13.76
CA ASP A 132 14.99 2.46 -13.09
C ASP A 132 14.75 3.16 -11.74
N ILE A 133 15.44 2.72 -10.70
CA ILE A 133 15.33 3.31 -9.35
C ILE A 133 16.01 4.68 -9.39
N PRO A 134 15.30 5.79 -9.15
CA PRO A 134 15.94 7.09 -8.97
C PRO A 134 16.96 7.05 -7.82
N GLU A 135 18.00 7.87 -7.93
CA GLU A 135 19.13 7.96 -6.97
C GLU A 135 18.69 8.38 -5.54
N TYR A 136 17.43 8.79 -5.36
CA TYR A 136 16.90 9.45 -4.17
C TYR A 136 15.95 8.61 -3.29
N PHE A 137 15.85 7.29 -3.48
CA PHE A 137 15.04 6.46 -2.58
C PHE A 137 15.54 6.56 -1.13
N GLN A 138 14.66 7.00 -0.23
CA GLN A 138 14.92 7.06 1.21
C GLN A 138 13.99 6.11 1.95
N PHE A 139 14.50 5.46 2.98
CA PHE A 139 13.72 4.63 3.89
C PHE A 139 13.86 5.18 5.31
N PRO A 140 12.79 5.19 6.13
CA PRO A 140 12.87 5.69 7.49
C PRO A 140 13.99 4.99 8.27
N ASN A 141 14.75 5.80 9.01
CA ASN A 141 15.82 5.33 9.88
C ASN A 141 15.81 6.17 11.17
N ASP A 142 15.08 5.67 12.17
CA ASP A 142 14.83 6.31 13.45
C ASP A 142 14.72 5.25 14.57
N ASP A 143 14.42 5.69 15.79
CA ASP A 143 14.34 4.82 16.98
C ASP A 143 13.37 3.64 16.84
N PHE A 144 12.37 3.73 15.95
CA PHE A 144 11.39 2.67 15.69
C PHE A 144 11.71 1.86 14.43
N VAL A 145 12.00 2.52 13.32
CA VAL A 145 12.35 1.87 12.06
C VAL A 145 13.85 1.94 11.87
N GLN A 146 14.51 0.79 11.92
CA GLN A 146 15.96 0.72 11.73
C GLN A 146 16.29 0.32 10.30
N PHE A 147 17.28 1.01 9.71
CA PHE A 147 17.81 0.64 8.41
C PHE A 147 18.48 -0.75 8.48
N PRO A 148 18.00 -1.77 7.73
CA PRO A 148 18.49 -3.14 7.93
C PRO A 148 19.91 -3.31 7.38
N TYR A 149 20.84 -3.83 8.18
CA TYR A 149 22.23 -4.07 7.73
C TYR A 149 22.34 -5.04 6.54
N CYS A 150 21.40 -5.98 6.42
CA CYS A 150 21.46 -7.06 5.44
C CYS A 150 20.85 -6.71 4.07
N ILE A 151 20.59 -5.42 3.77
CA ILE A 151 19.99 -5.01 2.49
C ILE A 151 20.90 -5.26 1.27
N PHE A 152 22.22 -5.30 1.46
CA PHE A 152 23.20 -5.52 0.40
C PHE A 152 23.58 -7.01 0.22
N ASP A 153 23.33 -7.84 1.24
CA ASP A 153 23.78 -9.22 1.27
C ASP A 153 22.74 -10.21 0.72
N ASN A 154 21.48 -9.80 0.60
CA ASN A 154 20.37 -10.69 0.24
C ASN A 154 19.96 -10.57 -1.22
N LEU A 155 20.38 -11.54 -2.04
CA LEU A 155 19.93 -11.70 -3.43
C LEU A 155 18.42 -12.03 -3.54
N TYR A 156 17.83 -12.61 -2.49
CA TYR A 156 16.40 -13.00 -2.45
C TYR A 156 15.66 -12.26 -1.33
N TYR A 157 15.30 -11.00 -1.61
CA TYR A 157 14.71 -10.07 -0.63
C TYR A 157 13.44 -10.57 0.09
N HIS A 158 12.66 -11.47 -0.52
CA HIS A 158 11.44 -12.01 0.07
C HIS A 158 11.68 -13.11 1.12
N LYS A 159 12.94 -13.47 1.40
CA LYS A 159 13.30 -14.53 2.36
C LYS A 159 13.84 -14.00 3.68
N CYS A 160 14.23 -12.72 3.75
CA CYS A 160 14.79 -12.13 4.95
C CYS A 160 13.79 -11.17 5.59
N ASN A 161 13.30 -11.51 6.78
CA ASN A 161 12.33 -10.66 7.46
C ASN A 161 12.87 -9.30 7.88
N ASN A 162 14.19 -9.20 8.09
CA ASN A 162 14.81 -7.96 8.53
C ASN A 162 14.80 -6.89 7.43
N CYS A 163 15.02 -7.26 6.17
CA CYS A 163 15.03 -6.31 5.05
C CYS A 163 13.76 -6.33 4.18
N TYR A 164 12.77 -7.17 4.52
CA TYR A 164 11.57 -7.33 3.71
C TYR A 164 10.84 -6.00 3.45
N MET A 165 10.56 -5.21 4.49
CA MET A 165 9.82 -3.95 4.34
C MET A 165 10.57 -2.92 3.50
N PHE A 166 11.88 -2.85 3.65
CA PHE A 166 12.76 -2.02 2.81
C PHE A 166 12.62 -2.41 1.33
N HIS A 167 12.77 -3.70 1.02
CA HIS A 167 12.69 -4.17 -0.37
C HIS A 167 11.28 -4.08 -0.94
N LEU A 168 10.24 -4.25 -0.12
CA LEU A 168 8.86 -4.00 -0.53
C LEU A 168 8.68 -2.53 -0.92
N ALA A 169 9.14 -1.60 -0.08
CA ALA A 169 9.04 -0.17 -0.37
C ALA A 169 9.80 0.22 -1.63
N LYS A 170 11.04 -0.28 -1.77
CA LYS A 170 11.85 -0.10 -2.96
C LYS A 170 11.15 -0.62 -4.21
N ARG A 171 10.55 -1.82 -4.13
CA ARG A 171 9.84 -2.44 -5.24
C ARG A 171 8.60 -1.65 -5.65
N VAL A 172 7.87 -1.11 -4.67
CA VAL A 172 6.70 -0.27 -4.94
C VAL A 172 7.13 1.06 -5.53
N TYR A 173 8.24 1.64 -5.05
CA TYR A 173 8.83 2.85 -5.64
C TYR A 173 9.23 2.66 -7.11
N GLU A 174 9.77 1.49 -7.49
CA GLU A 174 10.07 1.14 -8.89
C GLU A 174 8.81 1.07 -9.79
N ILE A 175 7.67 0.72 -9.20
CA ILE A 175 6.40 0.50 -9.91
C ILE A 175 5.60 1.80 -9.99
N VAL A 176 5.49 2.51 -8.87
CA VAL A 176 4.76 3.77 -8.75
C VAL A 176 5.73 4.87 -9.17
N TRP A 177 5.72 5.21 -10.45
CA TRP A 177 6.46 6.36 -10.95
C TRP A 177 5.92 7.61 -10.30
N PHE A 178 6.47 8.07 -9.17
CA PHE A 178 6.20 9.42 -8.68
C PHE A 178 6.84 10.35 -9.70
N LYS A 179 6.01 10.95 -10.57
CA LYS A 179 6.52 12.03 -11.43
C LYS A 179 7.10 13.07 -10.49
N GLU A 180 8.42 13.15 -10.44
CA GLU A 180 9.09 14.27 -9.81
C GLU A 180 8.39 15.52 -10.31
N LYS A 181 8.02 16.38 -9.36
CA LYS A 181 7.77 17.79 -9.62
C LYS A 181 9.02 18.30 -10.33
N GLN A 182 9.05 18.21 -11.66
CA GLN A 182 9.88 19.05 -12.49
C GLN A 182 9.30 20.46 -12.33
N THR A 183 9.69 21.11 -11.24
CA THR A 183 9.75 22.57 -11.15
C THR A 183 10.63 23.12 -12.26
#